data_AF-A0A1E5CMD1-F1
#
_entry.id   AF-A0A1E5CMD1-F1
#
_cell.length_a   1.000
_cell.length_b   1.000
_cell.length_c   1.000
_cell.angle_alpha   90.00
_cell.angle_beta   90.00
_cell.angle_gamma   90.00
#
_symmetry.space_group_name_H-M   'P 1'
#
loop_
_entity.id
_entity.type
_entity.pdbx_description
1 polymer ?
#
loop_
_entity_poly.entity_id
_entity_poly.type
_entity_poly.pdbx_seq_one_letter_code
_entity_poly.pdbx_strand_id
1 'polypeptide(L)'
;MELSPVFARRLYLALLVESLERPNVPKLIEKTGWPRRTIQDVLKALPGIGIELMFVQDGRRHNDGYYQLSDWGPFDSQWVTEREDDIATSLGFTA
;
A
#
# COMPACT_ATOMS: atom_id res chain seq x y z
N MET A 1 -15.09 11.10 7.49
CA MET A 1 -15.20 9.73 8.03
C MET A 1 -13.92 9.49 8.80
N GLU A 2 -13.99 9.14 10.09
CA GLU A 2 -12.78 8.78 10.81
C GLU A 2 -12.45 7.31 10.54
N LEU A 3 -11.46 7.08 9.69
CA LEU A 3 -10.91 5.75 9.49
C LEU A 3 -10.04 5.40 10.71
N SER A 4 -10.12 4.16 11.18
CA SER A 4 -9.15 3.72 12.19
C SER A 4 -7.74 3.80 11.59
N PRO A 5 -6.70 4.16 12.38
CA PRO A 5 -5.34 4.25 11.86
C PRO A 5 -4.86 2.95 11.21
N VAL A 6 -5.29 1.79 11.71
CA VAL A 6 -4.93 0.49 11.11
C VAL A 6 -5.51 0.35 9.71
N PHE A 7 -6.78 0.73 9.53
CA PHE A 7 -7.46 0.62 8.25
C PHE A 7 -6.97 1.68 7.25
N ALA A 8 -6.75 2.92 7.70
CA ALA A 8 -6.15 3.98 6.88
C ALA A 8 -4.78 3.58 6.32
N ARG A 9 -3.91 2.95 7.15
CA ARG A 9 -2.60 2.45 6.66
C ARG A 9 -2.74 1.40 5.55
N ARG A 10 -3.77 0.55 5.59
CA ARG A 10 -4.01 -0.47 4.56
C ARG A 10 -4.40 0.18 3.25
N LEU A 11 -5.39 1.07 3.25
CA LEU A 11 -5.82 1.78 2.04
C LEU A 11 -4.68 2.62 1.46
N TYR A 12 -3.95 3.35 2.30
CA TYR A 12 -2.83 4.17 1.85
C TYR A 12 -1.70 3.33 1.24
N LEU A 13 -1.36 2.18 1.84
CA LEU A 13 -0.32 1.33 1.26
C LEU A 13 -0.77 0.68 -0.05
N ALA A 14 -2.05 0.32 -0.19
CA ALA A 14 -2.61 -0.17 -1.44
C ALA A 14 -2.53 0.90 -2.55
N LEU A 15 -2.89 2.15 -2.25
CA LEU A 15 -2.72 3.29 -3.16
C LEU A 15 -1.26 3.48 -3.60
N LEU A 16 -0.31 3.42 -2.66
CA LEU A 16 1.11 3.53 -2.98
C LEU A 16 1.58 2.36 -3.85
N VAL A 17 1.06 1.15 -3.65
CA VAL A 17 1.40 0.00 -4.49
C VAL A 17 0.82 0.13 -5.90
N GLU A 18 -0.36 0.71 -6.07
CA GLU A 18 -0.97 0.95 -7.38
C GLU A 18 -0.30 2.11 -8.14
N SER A 19 0.07 3.18 -7.45
CA SER A 19 0.56 4.43 -8.06
C SER A 19 2.07 4.46 -8.33
N LEU A 20 2.88 3.78 -7.52
CA LEU A 20 4.34 3.81 -7.67
C LEU A 20 4.82 2.84 -8.75
N GLU A 21 5.85 3.24 -9.50
CA GLU A 21 6.54 2.31 -10.39
C GLU A 21 7.32 1.27 -9.58
N ARG A 22 7.05 -0.02 -9.80
CA ARG A 22 7.74 -1.16 -9.17
C ARG A 22 7.94 -1.01 -7.65
N PRO A 23 6.86 -0.88 -6.86
CA PRO A 23 6.95 -0.66 -5.43
C PRO A 23 7.47 -1.89 -4.71
N ASN A 24 8.50 -1.71 -3.89
CA ASN A 24 9.03 -2.75 -3.02
C ASN A 24 9.12 -2.22 -1.59
N VAL A 25 9.44 -3.11 -0.63
CA VAL A 25 9.49 -2.73 0.78
C VAL A 25 10.42 -1.52 1.03
N PRO A 26 11.67 -1.45 0.51
CA PRO A 26 12.49 -0.25 0.61
C PRO A 26 11.82 1.03 0.09
N LYS A 27 11.22 1.01 -1.10
CA LYS A 27 10.57 2.19 -1.70
C LYS A 27 9.35 2.66 -0.90
N LEU A 28 8.58 1.72 -0.34
CA LEU A 28 7.45 2.03 0.53
C LEU A 28 7.90 2.61 1.88
N ILE A 29 9.04 2.16 2.42
CA ILE A 29 9.66 2.77 3.62
C ILE A 29 10.08 4.21 3.31
N GLU A 30 10.74 4.45 2.18
CA GLU A 30 11.15 5.79 1.76
C GLU A 30 9.96 6.76 1.65
N LYS A 31 8.84 6.29 1.07
CA LYS A 31 7.63 7.11 0.89
C LYS A 31 6.86 7.38 2.18
N THR A 32 6.88 6.47 3.14
CA THR A 32 6.03 6.57 4.34
C THR A 32 6.79 6.92 5.62
N GLY A 33 8.11 6.70 5.65
CA GLY A 33 8.91 6.74 6.87
C GLY A 33 8.60 5.63 7.87
N TRP A 34 7.72 4.67 7.55
CA TRP A 34 7.34 3.62 8.50
C TRP A 34 8.41 2.54 8.64
N PRO A 35 8.52 1.90 9.83
CA PRO A 35 9.41 0.76 10.00
C PRO A 35 9.11 -0.36 9.01
N ARG A 36 10.16 -1.06 8.56
CA ARG A 36 10.05 -2.22 7.65
C ARG A 36 8.98 -3.21 8.07
N ARG A 37 8.92 -3.53 9.37
CA ARG A 37 7.96 -4.50 9.91
C ARG A 37 6.52 -4.04 9.72
N THR A 38 6.24 -2.75 9.90
CA THR A 38 4.92 -2.14 9.67
C THR A 38 4.49 -2.30 8.22
N ILE A 39 5.37 -1.97 7.26
CA ILE A 39 5.09 -2.15 5.82
C ILE A 39 4.76 -3.61 5.50
N GLN A 40 5.60 -4.54 5.97
CA GLN A 40 5.40 -5.96 5.74
C GLN A 40 4.11 -6.50 6.36
N ASP A 41 3.75 -6.06 7.57
CA ASP A 41 2.51 -6.48 8.23
C ASP A 41 1.26 -5.93 7.53
N VAL A 42 1.32 -4.68 7.03
CA VAL A 42 0.23 -4.11 6.24
C VAL A 42 0.05 -4.85 4.92
N LEU A 43 1.13 -5.06 4.14
CA LEU A 43 1.09 -5.81 2.88
C LEU A 43 0.50 -7.21 3.08
N LYS A 44 0.91 -7.90 4.15
CA LYS A 44 0.41 -9.25 4.48
C LYS A 44 -1.07 -9.25 4.89
N ALA A 45 -1.58 -8.14 5.42
CA ALA A 45 -2.96 -8.04 5.88
C ALA A 45 -3.97 -7.64 4.79
N LEU A 46 -3.50 -7.13 3.65
CA LEU A 46 -4.37 -6.64 2.56
C LEU A 46 -5.30 -7.74 1.98
N PRO A 47 -4.82 -8.97 1.69
CA PRO A 47 -5.70 -10.04 1.22
C PRO A 47 -6.79 -10.41 2.24
N GLY A 48 -6.50 -10.25 3.53
CA GLY A 48 -7.47 -10.48 4.61
C GLY A 48 -8.67 -9.53 4.61
N ILE A 49 -8.61 -8.43 3.84
CA ILE A 49 -9.74 -7.52 3.58
C ILE A 49 -10.19 -7.55 2.11
N GLY A 50 -9.65 -8.44 1.30
CA GLY A 50 -9.99 -8.61 -0.11
C GLY A 50 -9.17 -7.77 -1.11
N ILE A 51 -8.16 -7.01 -0.66
CA ILE A 51 -7.23 -6.33 -1.57
C ILE A 51 -6.11 -7.30 -1.93
N GLU A 52 -6.04 -7.70 -3.20
CA GLU A 52 -5.09 -8.69 -3.67
C GLU A 52 -3.83 -8.05 -4.24
N LEU A 53 -2.69 -8.59 -3.85
CA LEU A 53 -1.37 -8.17 -4.32
C LEU A 53 -0.63 -9.34 -4.96
N MET A 54 0.07 -9.07 -6.06
CA MET A 54 1.03 -9.99 -6.66
C MET A 54 2.45 -9.50 -6.40
N PHE A 55 3.39 -10.44 -6.21
CA PHE A 55 4.82 -10.13 -6.16
C PHE A 55 5.49 -10.58 -7.46
N VAL A 56 5.94 -9.63 -8.27
CA VAL A 56 6.54 -9.85 -9.58
C VAL A 56 8.06 -9.92 -9.45
N GLN A 57 8.67 -10.91 -10.11
CA GLN A 57 10.12 -11.11 -10.16
C GLN A 57 10.58 -11.26 -11.62
N ASP A 58 11.48 -10.40 -12.07
CA ASP A 58 11.99 -10.42 -13.46
C ASP A 58 13.12 -11.43 -13.69
N GLY A 59 13.24 -12.46 -12.83
CA GLY A 59 14.21 -13.54 -13.00
C GLY A 59 15.69 -13.19 -12.76
N ARG A 60 16.05 -11.93 -12.42
CA ARG A 60 17.43 -11.59 -12.02
C ARG A 60 17.68 -11.97 -10.55
N ARG A 61 18.83 -12.59 -10.27
CA ARG A 61 19.23 -13.00 -8.91
C ARG A 61 19.36 -11.79 -7.97
N HIS A 62 18.93 -12.01 -6.73
CA HIS A 62 18.92 -11.10 -5.55
C HIS A 62 17.64 -10.27 -5.34
N ASN A 63 16.52 -10.92 -5.03
CA ASN A 63 15.34 -10.30 -4.36
C ASN A 63 14.78 -9.00 -4.99
N ASP A 64 15.08 -8.72 -6.26
CA ASP A 64 14.67 -7.50 -6.95
C ASP A 64 13.26 -7.66 -7.56
N GLY A 65 12.31 -7.93 -6.67
CA GLY A 65 10.90 -8.01 -7.00
C GLY A 65 10.12 -6.84 -6.45
N TYR A 66 8.92 -6.66 -6.95
CA TYR A 66 8.02 -5.58 -6.59
C TYR A 66 6.59 -6.06 -6.47
N TYR A 67 5.78 -5.33 -5.72
CA TYR A 67 4.36 -5.57 -5.57
C TYR A 67 3.59 -4.94 -6.73
N GLN A 68 2.52 -5.60 -7.15
CA GLN A 68 1.50 -5.01 -8.00
C GLN A 68 0.15 -5.26 -7.32
N LEU A 69 -0.70 -4.23 -7.29
CA LEU A 69 -2.08 -4.40 -6.89
C LEU A 69 -2.82 -5.08 -8.05
N SER A 70 -3.39 -6.25 -7.80
CA SER A 70 -4.10 -7.02 -8.82
C SER A 70 -5.61 -6.81 -8.76
N ASP A 71 -6.15 -6.58 -7.56
CA ASP A 71 -7.57 -6.37 -7.36
C ASP A 71 -7.81 -5.56 -6.08
N TRP A 72 -8.67 -4.55 -6.15
CA TRP A 72 -9.14 -3.80 -4.98
C TRP A 72 -10.22 -4.56 -4.20
N GLY A 73 -10.75 -5.64 -4.76
CA GLY A 73 -11.78 -6.47 -4.17
C GLY A 73 -13.06 -5.68 -3.90
N PRO A 74 -13.53 -5.60 -2.64
CA PRO A 74 -14.79 -4.93 -2.33
C PRO A 74 -14.69 -3.40 -2.27
N PHE A 75 -13.50 -2.83 -2.44
CA PHE A 75 -13.28 -1.39 -2.31
C PHE A 75 -13.34 -0.69 -3.68
N ASP A 76 -13.98 0.48 -3.71
CA ASP A 76 -14.02 1.35 -4.88
C ASP A 76 -12.68 2.10 -5.01
N SER A 77 -11.85 1.70 -5.98
CA SER A 77 -10.52 2.28 -6.20
C SER A 77 -10.56 3.77 -6.52
N GLN A 78 -11.59 4.22 -7.23
CA GLN A 78 -11.76 5.64 -7.56
C GLN A 78 -12.03 6.43 -6.28
N TRP A 79 -12.95 5.94 -5.43
CA TRP A 79 -13.22 6.59 -4.15
C TRP A 79 -11.97 6.68 -3.27
N VAL A 80 -11.16 5.60 -3.20
CA VAL A 80 -9.93 5.59 -2.39
C VAL A 80 -8.92 6.61 -2.95
N THR A 81 -8.77 6.68 -4.28
CA THR A 81 -7.87 7.63 -4.95
C THR A 81 -8.29 9.08 -4.74
N GLU A 82 -9.58 9.40 -4.89
CA GLU A 82 -10.12 10.75 -4.66
C GLU A 82 -9.97 11.21 -3.20
N ARG A 83 -9.74 10.27 -2.27
CA ARG A 83 -9.58 10.51 -0.84
C ARG A 83 -8.14 10.35 -0.36
N GLU A 84 -7.17 10.23 -1.27
CA GLU A 84 -5.77 10.00 -0.92
C GLU A 84 -5.27 11.01 0.12
N ASP A 85 -5.49 12.31 -0.10
CA ASP A 85 -5.05 13.38 0.80
C ASP A 85 -5.70 13.29 2.19
N ASP A 86 -7.00 12.98 2.25
CA ASP A 86 -7.73 12.78 3.50
C ASP A 86 -7.15 11.58 4.28
N ILE A 87 -6.90 10.47 3.58
CA ILE A 87 -6.33 9.25 4.15
C ILE A 87 -4.90 9.53 4.65
N ALA A 88 -4.07 10.20 3.85
CA ALA A 88 -2.70 10.55 4.20
C ALA A 88 -2.66 11.48 5.41
N THR A 89 -3.52 12.51 5.43
CA THR A 89 -3.65 13.44 6.56
C THR A 89 -4.06 12.73 7.85
N SER A 90 -4.98 11.75 7.77
CA SER A 90 -5.38 10.93 8.95
C SER A 90 -4.23 10.11 9.54
N LEU A 91 -3.17 9.88 8.76
CA LEU A 91 -1.96 9.17 9.16
C LEU A 91 -0.83 10.11 9.60
N GLY A 92 -1.06 11.42 9.56
CA GLY A 92 -0.09 12.45 9.94
C GLY A 92 0.85 12.90 8.82
N PHE A 93 0.56 12.55 7.56
CA PHE A 93 1.26 13.15 6.42
C PHE A 93 0.66 14.53 6.12
N THR A 94 1.50 15.47 5.68
CA THR A 94 1.04 16.75 5.13
C THR A 94 0.77 16.60 3.64
N ALA A 95 -0.41 17.07 3.19
CA ALA A 95 -0.72 17.25 1.77
C ALA A 95 0.23 18.27 1.12
#